data_AF-A0A537YU55-F1
#
_entry.id   AF-A0A537YU55-F1
#
_cell.length_a   1.000
_cell.length_b   1.000
_cell.length_c   1.000
_cell.angle_alpha   90.00
_cell.angle_beta   90.00
_cell.angle_gamma   90.00
#
_symmetry.space_group_name_H-M   'P 1'
#
loop_
_entity.id
_entity.type
_entity.pdbx_description
1 polymer ?
#
loop_
_entity_poly.entity_id
_entity_poly.type
_entity_poly.pdbx_seq_one_letter_code
_entity_poly.pdbx_strand_id
1 'polypeptide(L)'
;MIVGPMKKICGMWGGAAATLLCFLSLVPLALADSMAIQPDGKIVLAGSIWPQAGVLARIAPDGTVDRTFGRGGFVIDRRLPPFQALALDSEGRVVAAPVGGVHPARYLADGAPDPTFAGAGESEGLR
;
A
#
# COMPACT_ATOMS: atom_id res chain seq x y z
N MET A 1 5.16 -19.71 17.18
CA MET A 1 5.54 -21.10 16.90
C MET A 1 4.23 -21.87 16.84
N ILE A 2 3.67 -22.21 15.69
CA ILE A 2 4.03 -23.37 14.86
C ILE A 2 3.52 -23.09 13.43
N VAL A 3 4.40 -23.26 12.46
CA VAL A 3 4.06 -23.34 11.03
C VAL A 3 3.74 -24.81 10.74
N GLY A 4 2.55 -25.12 10.25
CA GLY A 4 2.11 -26.44 9.77
C GLY A 4 1.77 -26.39 8.27
N PRO A 5 1.88 -27.50 7.52
CA PRO A 5 2.48 -27.49 6.19
C PRO A 5 1.52 -27.10 5.06
N MET A 6 1.84 -26.00 4.37
CA MET A 6 1.30 -25.61 3.07
C MET A 6 1.85 -26.53 1.97
N LYS A 7 1.31 -27.75 1.82
CA LYS A 7 1.75 -28.65 0.75
C LYS A 7 0.66 -29.62 0.29
N LYS A 8 -0.57 -29.15 0.01
CA LYS A 8 -1.61 -30.04 -0.57
C LYS A 8 -2.81 -29.41 -1.30
N ILE A 9 -2.82 -28.12 -1.66
CA ILE A 9 -4.01 -27.50 -2.31
C ILE A 9 -3.82 -27.15 -3.79
N CYS A 10 -2.62 -27.27 -4.37
CA CYS A 10 -2.38 -26.84 -5.76
C CYS A 10 -2.72 -27.90 -6.85
N GLY A 11 -3.44 -28.98 -6.53
CA GLY A 11 -3.50 -30.19 -7.37
C GLY A 11 -4.84 -30.56 -8.01
N MET A 12 -5.90 -29.79 -7.84
CA MET A 12 -7.20 -30.05 -8.49
C MET A 12 -7.77 -28.73 -9.01
N TRP A 13 -8.54 -28.78 -10.09
CA TRP A 13 -9.20 -27.65 -10.78
C TRP A 13 -8.37 -26.96 -11.87
N GLY A 14 -8.25 -27.64 -13.01
CA GLY A 14 -8.06 -26.97 -14.29
C GLY A 14 -9.37 -26.30 -14.72
N GLY A 15 -9.37 -24.98 -14.82
CA GLY A 15 -10.50 -24.20 -15.32
C GLY A 15 -10.43 -22.76 -14.85
N ALA A 16 -10.89 -21.82 -15.70
CA ALA A 16 -10.77 -20.37 -15.56
C ALA A 16 -11.35 -19.75 -14.27
N ALA A 17 -11.94 -20.54 -13.38
CA ALA A 17 -12.33 -20.16 -12.01
C ALA A 17 -11.14 -20.05 -11.04
N ALA A 18 -9.97 -20.59 -11.39
CA ALA A 18 -8.76 -20.55 -10.55
C ALA A 18 -8.13 -19.14 -10.44
N THR A 19 -8.45 -18.22 -11.36
CA THR A 19 -7.89 -16.86 -11.33
C THR A 19 -8.57 -15.95 -10.31
N LEU A 20 -9.84 -16.23 -9.95
CA LEU A 20 -10.56 -15.43 -8.95
C LEU A 20 -10.20 -15.81 -7.51
N LEU A 21 -9.80 -17.05 -7.27
CA LEU A 21 -9.46 -17.54 -5.92
C LEU A 21 -7.96 -17.52 -5.61
N CYS A 22 -7.09 -17.36 -6.63
CA CYS A 22 -5.66 -17.15 -6.42
C CYS A 22 -5.35 -15.71 -5.94
N PHE A 23 -6.15 -14.73 -6.38
CA PHE A 23 -6.04 -13.33 -5.97
C PHE A 23 -6.34 -13.09 -4.48
N LEU A 24 -6.99 -14.03 -3.80
CA LEU A 24 -7.35 -13.91 -2.38
C LEU A 24 -6.32 -14.53 -1.41
N SER A 25 -5.22 -15.11 -1.92
CA SER A 25 -4.20 -15.76 -1.08
C SER A 25 -2.86 -15.01 -0.96
N LEU A 26 -2.70 -13.90 -1.70
CA LEU A 26 -1.46 -13.12 -1.76
C LEU A 26 -1.65 -11.62 -1.54
N VAL A 27 -2.88 -11.17 -1.28
CA VAL A 27 -3.09 -9.84 -0.71
C VAL A 27 -2.92 -10.01 0.78
N PRO A 28 -1.77 -9.64 1.38
CA PRO A 28 -1.74 -9.49 2.83
C PRO A 28 -2.92 -8.57 3.17
N LEU A 29 -3.82 -9.03 4.06
CA LEU A 29 -5.07 -8.37 4.43
C LEU A 29 -4.86 -6.86 4.58
N ALA A 30 -5.02 -6.12 3.49
CA ALA A 30 -4.85 -4.69 3.41
C ALA A 30 -6.26 -4.15 3.31
N LEU A 31 -6.78 -3.76 4.47
CA LEU A 31 -7.98 -2.94 4.50
C LEU A 31 -7.60 -1.63 3.84
N ALA A 32 -8.20 -1.36 2.67
CA ALA A 32 -8.02 -0.09 2.00
C ALA A 32 -8.90 0.94 2.74
N ASP A 33 -8.27 1.80 3.53
CA ASP A 33 -8.95 2.79 4.36
C ASP A 33 -9.26 4.07 3.58
N SER A 34 -8.51 4.33 2.49
CA SER A 34 -8.68 5.50 1.64
C SER A 34 -8.15 5.25 0.22
N MET A 35 -8.64 6.04 -0.75
CA MET A 35 -8.19 6.02 -2.15
C MET A 35 -8.12 7.41 -2.78
N ALA A 36 -7.26 7.59 -3.78
CA ALA A 36 -7.25 8.76 -4.65
C ALA A 36 -6.81 8.39 -6.07
N ILE A 37 -7.21 9.22 -7.04
CA ILE A 37 -6.95 9.00 -8.47
C ILE A 37 -5.89 9.99 -8.93
N GLN A 38 -4.77 9.49 -9.44
CA GLN A 38 -3.69 10.29 -10.02
C GLN A 38 -4.10 10.93 -11.35
N PRO A 39 -3.43 12.02 -11.79
CA PRO A 39 -3.74 12.69 -13.06
C PRO A 39 -3.66 11.79 -14.29
N ASP A 40 -2.89 10.70 -14.22
CA ASP A 40 -2.77 9.68 -15.27
C ASP A 40 -3.88 8.61 -15.24
N GLY A 41 -4.85 8.75 -14.33
CA GLY A 41 -6.00 7.86 -14.15
C GLY A 41 -5.74 6.65 -13.24
N LYS A 42 -4.50 6.44 -12.78
CA LYS A 42 -4.19 5.34 -11.85
C LYS A 42 -4.74 5.62 -10.46
N ILE A 43 -5.07 4.57 -9.73
CA ILE A 43 -5.72 4.67 -8.42
C ILE A 43 -4.73 4.22 -7.36
N VAL A 44 -4.46 5.09 -6.39
CA VAL A 44 -3.64 4.78 -5.21
C VAL A 44 -4.57 4.43 -4.05
N LEU A 45 -4.28 3.31 -3.39
CA LEU A 45 -4.98 2.80 -2.21
C LEU A 45 -4.05 2.92 -1.01
N ALA A 46 -4.59 3.32 0.14
CA ALA A 46 -3.88 3.32 1.42
C ALA A 46 -4.50 2.30 2.38
N GLY A 47 -3.69 1.70 3.24
CA GLY A 47 -4.18 0.77 4.24
C GLY A 47 -3.14 0.28 5.24
N SER A 48 -3.39 -0.92 5.75
CA SER A 48 -2.54 -1.63 6.71
C SER A 48 -1.95 -2.94 6.17
N ILE A 49 -0.81 -3.36 6.71
CA ILE A 49 -0.30 -4.72 6.56
C ILE A 49 0.23 -5.22 7.92
N TRP A 50 0.13 -6.51 8.20
CA TRP A 50 0.63 -7.09 9.45
C TRP A 50 2.16 -6.97 9.60
N PRO A 51 2.72 -6.60 10.78
CA PRO A 51 2.05 -6.34 12.06
C PRO A 51 1.77 -4.85 12.32
N GLN A 52 0.94 -4.20 11.48
CA GLN A 52 0.51 -2.80 11.55
C GLN A 52 1.48 -1.78 10.93
N ALA A 53 1.97 -2.06 9.72
CA ALA A 53 2.65 -1.05 8.91
C ALA A 53 1.68 -0.38 7.93
N GLY A 54 1.95 0.88 7.59
CA GLY A 54 1.29 1.57 6.49
C GLY A 54 1.63 0.92 5.16
N VAL A 55 0.61 0.70 4.32
CA VAL A 55 0.80 0.22 2.95
C VAL A 55 0.11 1.16 1.96
N LEU A 56 0.78 1.41 0.84
CA LEU A 56 0.17 1.97 -0.36
C LEU A 56 0.21 0.92 -1.46
N ALA A 57 -0.85 0.83 -2.25
CA ALA A 57 -0.88 0.05 -3.48
C ALA A 57 -1.35 0.93 -4.63
N ARG A 58 -0.87 0.68 -5.85
CA ARG A 58 -1.40 1.36 -7.03
C ARG A 58 -1.96 0.36 -8.04
N ILE A 59 -3.15 0.67 -8.53
CA ILE A 59 -3.83 -0.08 -9.58
C ILE A 59 -4.07 0.82 -10.80
N ALA A 60 -4.05 0.21 -11.98
CA ALA A 60 -4.42 0.84 -13.23
C ALA A 60 -5.96 0.97 -13.35
N PRO A 61 -6.45 1.81 -14.28
CA PRO A 61 -7.90 1.97 -14.51
C PRO A 61 -8.63 0.67 -14.87
N ASP A 62 -7.91 -0.29 -15.44
CA ASP A 62 -8.42 -1.63 -15.79
C ASP A 62 -8.47 -2.60 -14.59
N GLY A 63 -8.09 -2.13 -13.39
CA GLY A 63 -8.06 -2.90 -12.14
C GLY A 63 -6.80 -3.74 -11.95
N THR A 64 -5.85 -3.73 -12.87
CA THR A 64 -4.58 -4.46 -12.72
C THR A 64 -3.62 -3.73 -11.78
N VAL A 65 -2.71 -4.46 -11.12
CA VAL A 65 -1.68 -3.86 -10.26
C VAL A 65 -0.66 -3.12 -11.12
N ASP A 66 -0.41 -1.84 -10.84
CA ASP A 66 0.65 -1.07 -11.49
C ASP A 66 2.01 -1.41 -10.87
N ARG A 67 2.71 -2.36 -11.49
CA ARG A 67 4.03 -2.83 -11.01
C ARG A 67 5.13 -1.78 -11.04
N THR A 68 4.91 -0.62 -11.66
CA THR A 68 5.87 0.50 -11.66
C THR A 68 5.81 1.32 -10.37
N PHE A 69 4.80 1.10 -9.52
CA PHE A 69 4.67 1.78 -8.24
C PHE A 69 5.44 1.05 -7.13
N GLY A 70 6.32 1.76 -6.43
CA GLY A 70 7.13 1.22 -5.35
C GLY A 70 7.81 -0.08 -5.75
N ARG A 71 7.69 -1.12 -4.90
CA ARG A 71 8.20 -2.47 -5.19
C ARG A 71 7.08 -3.39 -5.61
N GLY A 72 6.92 -3.58 -6.92
CA GLY A 72 5.95 -4.54 -7.48
C GLY A 72 4.49 -4.11 -7.35
N GLY A 73 4.23 -2.81 -7.26
CA GLY A 73 2.91 -2.21 -7.10
C GLY A 73 2.57 -1.76 -5.68
N PHE A 74 3.51 -1.89 -4.75
CA PHE A 74 3.29 -1.65 -3.33
C PHE A 74 4.42 -0.83 -2.70
N VAL A 75 4.05 -0.01 -1.73
CA VAL A 75 4.95 0.65 -0.78
C VAL A 75 4.56 0.16 0.59
N ILE A 76 5.51 -0.42 1.33
CA ILE A 76 5.30 -0.82 2.73
C ILE A 76 6.22 0.05 3.57
N ASP A 77 5.63 0.96 4.35
CA ASP A 77 6.38 1.83 5.23
C ASP A 77 6.29 1.35 6.67
N ARG A 78 7.30 0.59 7.09
CA ARG A 78 7.36 0.00 8.44
C ARG A 78 7.68 1.01 9.53
N ARG A 79 7.99 2.26 9.18
CA ARG A 79 8.26 3.33 10.14
C ARG A 79 6.97 3.98 10.62
N LEU A 80 5.86 3.74 9.91
CA LEU A 80 4.60 4.42 10.12
C LEU A 80 3.48 3.43 10.43
N PRO A 81 2.51 3.82 11.28
CA PRO A 81 1.27 3.09 11.46
C PRO A 81 0.48 2.95 10.15
N PRO A 82 -0.60 2.15 10.14
CA PRO A 82 -1.56 2.10 9.04
C PRO A 82 -1.96 3.47 8.53
N PHE A 83 -2.11 3.61 7.21
CA PHE A 83 -2.59 4.85 6.61
C PHE A 83 -4.11 4.89 6.59
N GLN A 84 -4.70 5.91 7.19
CA GLN A 84 -6.15 6.09 7.27
C GLN A 84 -6.69 7.02 6.18
N ALA A 85 -5.87 7.97 5.71
CA ALA A 85 -6.27 8.94 4.71
C ALA A 85 -5.15 9.17 3.72
N LEU A 86 -5.52 9.47 2.48
CA LEU A 86 -4.58 9.94 1.48
C LEU A 86 -5.15 11.08 0.64
N ALA A 87 -4.24 11.92 0.15
CA ALA A 87 -4.54 12.97 -0.80
C ALA A 87 -3.42 13.05 -1.84
N LEU A 88 -3.72 13.67 -2.98
CA LEU A 88 -2.71 14.02 -3.96
C LEU A 88 -2.46 15.52 -3.92
N ASP A 89 -1.21 15.92 -4.08
CA ASP A 89 -0.89 17.33 -4.29
C ASP A 89 -0.95 17.72 -5.78
N SER A 90 -0.68 19.00 -6.09
CA SER A 90 -0.71 19.54 -7.45
C SER A 90 0.31 18.90 -8.40
N GLU A 91 1.32 18.21 -7.87
CA GLU A 91 2.33 17.49 -8.66
C GLU A 91 1.99 16.00 -8.81
N GLY A 92 0.84 15.54 -8.27
CA GLY A 92 0.43 14.14 -8.31
C GLY A 92 1.20 13.24 -7.34
N ARG A 93 1.93 13.82 -6.38
CA ARG A 93 2.57 13.09 -5.28
C ARG A 93 1.51 12.67 -4.26
N VAL A 94 1.76 11.57 -3.56
CA VAL A 94 0.84 10.98 -2.58
C VAL A 94 1.18 11.48 -1.19
N VAL A 95 0.25 12.14 -0.51
CA VAL A 95 0.34 12.46 0.92
C VAL A 95 -0.51 11.45 1.68
N ALA A 96 0.08 10.69 2.60
CA ALA A 96 -0.58 9.66 3.38
C ALA A 96 -0.52 9.98 4.87
N ALA A 97 -1.67 9.94 5.54
CA ALA A 97 -1.81 10.22 6.97
C ALA A 97 -2.01 8.92 7.76
N PRO A 98 -1.17 8.62 8.77
CA PRO A 98 -1.33 7.43 9.60
C PRO A 98 -2.46 7.56 10.62
N VAL A 99 -3.00 6.42 11.07
CA VAL A 99 -3.95 6.33 12.19
C VAL A 99 -3.35 6.97 13.44
N GLY A 100 -4.14 7.77 14.16
CA GLY A 100 -3.71 8.46 15.40
C GLY A 100 -2.77 9.65 15.15
N GLY A 101 -2.78 10.20 13.94
CA GLY A 101 -1.71 11.01 13.35
C GLY A 101 -1.17 12.21 14.13
N VAL A 102 0.11 12.47 13.87
CA VAL A 102 0.79 13.79 14.01
C VAL A 102 1.78 14.07 12.87
N HIS A 103 2.13 13.08 12.04
CA HIS A 103 3.19 13.17 11.03
C HIS A 103 2.79 12.46 9.72
N PRO A 104 2.21 13.18 8.73
CA PRO A 104 1.94 12.60 7.42
C PRO A 104 3.25 12.30 6.69
N ALA A 105 3.23 11.29 5.83
CA ALA A 105 4.30 11.01 4.89
C ALA A 105 3.90 11.44 3.48
N ARG A 106 4.89 11.82 2.68
CA ARG A 106 4.69 12.05 1.25
C ARG A 106 5.56 11.08 0.45
N TYR A 107 4.98 10.60 -0.62
CA TYR A 107 5.60 9.74 -1.60
C TYR A 107 5.49 10.42 -2.95
N LEU A 108 6.52 10.29 -3.78
CA LEU A 108 6.49 10.71 -5.17
C LEU A 108 5.38 9.97 -5.93
N ALA A 109 5.08 10.45 -7.14
CA ALA A 109 4.03 9.86 -7.96
C ALA A 109 4.25 8.36 -8.20
N ASP A 110 5.50 7.88 -8.25
CA ASP A 110 5.87 6.48 -8.42
C ASP A 110 5.90 5.66 -7.11
N GLY A 111 5.57 6.26 -5.96
CA GLY A 111 5.58 5.61 -4.66
C GLY A 111 6.94 5.63 -3.95
N ALA A 112 7.98 6.22 -4.53
CA ALA A 112 9.23 6.45 -3.80
C ALA A 112 8.98 7.43 -2.64
N PRO A 113 9.53 7.21 -1.43
CA PRO A 113 9.45 8.19 -0.35
C PRO A 113 10.02 9.55 -0.80
N ASP A 114 9.32 10.64 -0.54
CA ASP A 114 9.79 11.99 -0.87
C ASP A 114 10.70 12.53 0.26
N PRO A 115 12.03 12.60 0.06
CA PRO A 115 12.95 13.06 1.11
C PRO A 115 12.84 14.57 1.37
N THR A 116 12.21 15.33 0.46
CA THR A 116 12.04 16.78 0.60
C THR A 116 10.82 17.12 1.45
N PHE A 117 9.97 16.13 1.75
CA PHE A 117 8.83 16.32 2.64
C PHE A 117 9.26 16.16 4.09
N ALA A 118 9.56 17.29 4.72
CA ALA A 118 9.70 17.41 6.17
C ALA A 118 8.33 17.22 6.85
N GLY A 119 7.92 15.95 6.95
CA GLY A 119 6.81 15.46 7.76
C GLY A 119 7.18 14.18 8.52
N ALA A 120 8.26 13.50 8.11
CA ALA A 120 8.82 12.31 8.77
C ALA A 120 10.31 12.50 9.16
N GLY A 121 10.69 13.72 9.51
CA GLY A 121 12.02 14.07 10.02
C GLY A 121 11.92 15.35 10.83
N GLU A 122 12.40 15.29 12.06
CA GLU A 122 12.39 16.36 13.07
C GLU A 122 11.06 16.55 13.84
N SER A 123 10.70 15.53 14.61
CA SER A 123 10.31 15.87 15.99
C SER A 123 11.56 16.44 16.66
N GLU A 124 11.71 17.76 16.63
CA GLU A 124 12.53 18.44 17.64
C GLU A 124 12.13 17.90 19.02
N GLY A 125 13.12 17.39 19.75
CA GLY A 125 13.08 17.26 21.20
C GLY A 125 11.90 16.51 21.82
N LEU A 126 11.92 15.18 21.78
CA LEU A 126 11.48 14.45 22.98
C LEU A 126 12.58 14.59 24.03
N ARG A 127 12.45 15.63 24.85
CA ARG A 127 12.96 15.67 26.23
C ARG A 127 11.98 14.95 27.14
#